data_AF-A0A0W0FXR7-F1
#
_entry.id   AF-A0A0W0FXR7-F1
#
_cell.length_a   1.000
_cell.length_b   1.000
_cell.length_c   1.000
_cell.angle_alpha   90.00
_cell.angle_beta   90.00
_cell.angle_gamma   90.00
#
_symmetry.space_group_name_H-M   'P 1'
#
loop_
_entity.id
_entity.type
_entity.pdbx_description
1 polymer ?
#
loop_
_entity_poly.entity_id
_entity_poly.type
_entity_poly.pdbx_seq_one_letter_code
_entity_poly.pdbx_strand_id
1 'polypeptide(L)'
;MQLLLSQSSLLASFSAVTLAAQVQLGNTTLTGTNTLQVLEFFGGIPYAEPPLGNLRFQPPILKPALDAPTFNATNFGPQCLQLPAVSLRAVSLRVILSC
;
A
#
# COMPACT_ATOMS: atom_id res chain seq x y z
N MET A 1 11.03 -56.55 32.57
CA MET A 1 11.47 -56.27 31.19
C MET A 1 10.50 -55.27 30.58
N GLN A 2 10.81 -53.97 30.70
CA GLN A 2 9.95 -52.86 30.26
C GLN A 2 10.05 -52.69 28.74
N LEU A 3 8.95 -52.98 28.03
CA LEU A 3 8.63 -52.33 26.76
C LEU A 3 7.88 -51.04 27.11
N LEU A 4 8.25 -49.90 26.53
CA LEU A 4 7.32 -48.81 26.12
C LEU A 4 8.10 -47.63 25.49
N LEU A 5 7.97 -47.56 24.16
CA LEU A 5 7.69 -46.38 23.32
C LEU A 5 8.70 -45.22 23.26
N SER A 6 9.43 -45.19 22.14
CA SER A 6 10.06 -44.01 21.56
C SER A 6 9.01 -42.96 21.20
N GLN A 7 9.00 -41.81 21.88
CA GLN A 7 8.17 -40.67 21.49
C GLN A 7 8.92 -39.86 20.42
N SER A 8 8.54 -40.04 19.16
CA SER A 8 8.93 -39.16 18.06
C SER A 8 8.03 -37.94 18.06
N SER A 9 8.50 -36.83 18.61
CA SER A 9 7.79 -35.56 18.63
C SER A 9 7.77 -34.93 17.23
N LEU A 10 6.68 -35.11 16.48
CA LEU A 10 6.43 -34.36 15.24
C LEU A 10 5.93 -32.96 15.60
N LEU A 11 6.78 -31.95 15.47
CA LEU A 11 6.39 -30.55 15.54
C LEU A 11 5.63 -30.18 14.26
N ALA A 12 4.29 -30.17 14.32
CA ALA A 12 3.47 -29.65 13.25
C ALA A 12 3.58 -28.12 13.22
N SER A 13 4.17 -27.56 12.17
CA SER A 13 4.22 -26.12 11.94
C SER A 13 2.82 -25.61 11.58
N PHE A 14 2.16 -24.93 12.51
CA PHE A 14 0.96 -24.16 12.24
C PHE A 14 1.34 -22.87 11.51
N SER A 15 1.04 -22.78 10.21
CA SER A 15 1.09 -21.51 9.49
C SER A 15 -0.10 -20.65 9.95
N ALA A 16 0.20 -19.54 10.64
CA ALA A 16 -0.82 -18.55 10.97
C ALA A 16 -1.28 -17.86 9.68
N VAL A 17 -2.53 -18.09 9.27
CA VAL A 17 -3.15 -17.34 8.18
C VAL A 17 -3.51 -15.96 8.73
N THR A 18 -2.78 -14.94 8.30
CA THR A 18 -3.09 -13.55 8.63
C THR A 18 -4.33 -13.10 7.86
N LEU A 19 -5.37 -12.67 8.58
CA LEU A 19 -6.63 -12.16 8.01
C LEU A 19 -6.44 -10.71 7.49
N ALA A 20 -5.56 -10.54 6.51
CA ALA A 20 -5.37 -9.27 5.83
C ALA A 20 -6.54 -9.01 4.86
N ALA A 21 -6.99 -7.76 4.74
CA ALA A 21 -8.00 -7.38 3.77
C ALA A 21 -7.44 -7.60 2.35
N GLN A 22 -8.22 -8.20 1.45
CA GLN A 22 -7.78 -8.48 0.08
C GLN A 22 -8.83 -8.09 -0.96
N VAL A 23 -8.41 -7.43 -2.03
CA VAL A 23 -9.26 -7.03 -3.16
C VAL A 23 -8.55 -7.31 -4.47
N GLN A 24 -9.27 -7.79 -5.48
CA GLN A 24 -8.74 -7.94 -6.84
C GLN A 24 -8.95 -6.67 -7.66
N LEU A 25 -7.86 -6.15 -8.23
CA LEU A 25 -7.86 -5.03 -9.16
C LEU A 25 -7.27 -5.50 -10.50
N GLY A 26 -8.15 -5.83 -11.45
CA GLY A 26 -7.74 -6.47 -12.70
C GLY A 26 -7.08 -7.81 -12.43
N ASN A 27 -5.81 -7.95 -12.83
CA ASN A 27 -5.01 -9.16 -12.60
C ASN A 27 -4.13 -9.08 -11.34
N THR A 28 -4.26 -8.01 -10.54
CA THR A 28 -3.43 -7.76 -9.36
C THR A 28 -4.23 -7.90 -8.07
N THR A 29 -3.71 -8.68 -7.12
CA THR A 29 -4.28 -8.78 -5.77
C THR A 29 -3.70 -7.72 -4.85
N LEU A 30 -4.56 -6.88 -4.28
CA LEU A 30 -4.19 -5.86 -3.31
C LEU A 30 -4.31 -6.43 -1.90
N THR A 31 -3.27 -6.30 -1.10
CA THR A 31 -3.28 -6.65 0.33
C THR A 31 -3.33 -5.37 1.16
N GLY A 32 -4.43 -5.17 1.88
CA GLY A 32 -4.68 -4.02 2.75
C GLY A 32 -4.64 -4.38 4.25
N THR A 33 -5.05 -3.44 5.10
CA THR A 33 -5.16 -3.64 6.56
C THR A 33 -6.60 -3.55 7.03
N ASN A 34 -6.93 -4.33 8.06
CA ASN A 34 -8.18 -4.21 8.80
C ASN A 34 -7.97 -3.27 9.98
N THR A 35 -8.26 -1.99 9.78
CA THR A 35 -8.13 -0.96 10.81
C THR A 35 -9.42 -0.90 11.64
N LEU A 36 -9.29 -0.86 12.97
CA LEU A 36 -10.43 -0.71 13.89
C LEU A 36 -11.55 -1.77 13.74
N GLN A 37 -11.24 -2.97 13.23
CA GLN A 37 -12.17 -4.10 13.06
C GLN A 37 -13.38 -3.88 12.12
N VAL A 38 -13.61 -2.65 11.65
CA VAL A 38 -14.78 -2.26 10.85
C VAL A 38 -14.38 -1.50 9.58
N LEU A 39 -13.10 -1.14 9.41
CA LEU A 39 -12.59 -0.42 8.25
C LEU A 39 -11.46 -1.19 7.57
N GLU A 40 -11.66 -1.52 6.29
CA GLU A 40 -10.58 -1.99 5.45
C GLU A 40 -9.85 -0.79 4.82
N PHE A 41 -8.53 -0.79 4.90
CA PHE A 41 -7.67 0.26 4.35
C PHE A 41 -6.80 -0.29 3.23
N PHE A 42 -6.80 0.42 2.10
CA PHE A 42 -5.95 0.15 0.94
C PHE A 42 -5.32 1.48 0.47
N GLY A 43 -4.05 1.67 0.78
CA GLY A 43 -3.30 2.89 0.50
C GLY A 43 -2.23 2.73 -0.58
N GLY A 44 -1.77 3.88 -1.12
CA GLY A 44 -0.59 3.96 -1.98
C GLY A 44 -0.75 3.39 -3.39
N ILE A 45 -1.96 3.00 -3.80
CA ILE A 45 -2.22 2.44 -5.14
C ILE A 45 -2.07 3.53 -6.20
N PRO A 46 -1.15 3.38 -7.18
CA PRO A 46 -0.97 4.38 -8.23
C PRO A 46 -2.12 4.34 -9.24
N TYR A 47 -2.70 5.51 -9.53
CA TYR A 47 -3.75 5.68 -10.54
C TYR A 47 -3.25 6.34 -11.84
N ALA A 48 -2.03 6.90 -11.81
CA ALA A 48 -1.39 7.59 -12.93
C ALA A 48 0.10 7.25 -12.97
N GLU A 49 0.73 7.47 -14.13
CA GLU A 49 2.17 7.39 -14.27
C GLU A 49 2.88 8.48 -13.45
N PRO A 50 4.06 8.21 -12.84
CA PRO A 50 4.77 9.19 -12.03
C PRO A 50 5.08 10.48 -12.82
N PRO A 51 4.77 11.68 -12.30
CA PRO A 51 4.94 12.94 -13.02
C PRO A 51 6.40 13.43 -12.99
N LEU A 52 7.33 12.58 -13.44
CA LEU A 52 8.77 12.82 -13.45
C LEU A 52 9.28 13.12 -14.87
N GLY A 53 10.44 13.77 -14.96
CA GLY A 53 11.09 14.08 -16.24
C GLY A 53 10.17 14.88 -17.18
N ASN A 54 9.95 14.35 -18.38
CA ASN A 54 9.13 14.99 -19.42
C ASN A 54 7.62 15.04 -19.07
N LEU A 55 7.17 14.28 -18.07
CA LEU A 55 5.79 14.31 -17.59
C LEU A 55 5.55 15.42 -16.55
N ARG A 56 6.60 16.11 -16.12
CA ARG A 56 6.46 17.22 -15.19
C ARG A 56 5.68 18.36 -15.83
N PHE A 57 4.69 18.88 -15.10
CA PHE A 57 3.78 19.94 -15.56
C PHE A 57 2.89 19.55 -16.74
N GLN A 58 2.76 18.26 -17.02
CA GLN A 58 1.79 17.73 -17.99
C GLN A 58 0.57 17.18 -17.26
N PRO A 59 -0.57 17.03 -17.94
CA PRO A 59 -1.72 16.30 -17.41
C PRO A 59 -1.34 14.87 -16.98
N PRO A 60 -1.98 14.31 -15.94
CA PRO A 60 -1.70 12.94 -15.51
C PRO A 60 -2.02 11.94 -16.62
N ILE A 61 -1.13 10.96 -16.81
CA ILE A 61 -1.34 9.86 -17.75
C ILE A 61 -1.91 8.68 -16.95
N LEU A 62 -3.06 8.15 -17.39
CA LEU A 62 -3.73 7.02 -16.73
C LEU A 62 -2.81 5.80 -16.67
N LYS A 63 -2.71 5.18 -15.49
CA LYS A 63 -2.09 3.86 -15.31
C LYS A 63 -3.18 2.79 -15.13
N PRO A 64 -3.53 2.02 -16.18
CA PRO A 64 -4.72 1.16 -16.16
C PRO A 64 -4.54 -0.15 -15.38
N ALA A 65 -3.30 -0.56 -15.12
CA ALA A 65 -2.98 -1.79 -14.39
C ALA A 65 -1.68 -1.62 -13.59
N LEU A 66 -1.55 -2.44 -12.55
CA LEU A 66 -0.31 -2.54 -11.79
C LEU A 66 0.60 -3.59 -12.45
N ASP A 67 1.90 -3.32 -12.46
CA ASP A 67 2.91 -4.16 -13.15
C ASP A 67 3.30 -5.41 -12.34
N ALA A 68 2.48 -5.81 -11.37
CA ALA A 68 2.74 -6.92 -10.45
C ALA A 68 1.47 -7.74 -10.18
N PRO A 69 1.59 -9.06 -9.95
CA PRO A 69 0.44 -9.91 -9.61
C PRO A 69 -0.10 -9.64 -8.20
N THR A 70 0.73 -9.07 -7.32
CA THR A 70 0.35 -8.68 -5.96
C THR A 70 0.86 -7.27 -5.65
N PHE A 71 0.11 -6.53 -4.84
CA PHE A 71 0.48 -5.18 -4.41
C PHE A 71 0.16 -4.98 -2.93
N ASN A 72 1.14 -4.48 -2.17
CA ASN A 72 1.00 -4.21 -0.76
C ASN A 72 0.43 -2.79 -0.56
N ALA A 73 -0.86 -2.71 -0.24
CA ALA A 73 -1.62 -1.49 -0.01
C ALA A 73 -1.80 -1.18 1.49
N THR A 74 -0.89 -1.63 2.36
CA THR A 74 -1.03 -1.44 3.81
C THR A 74 -0.60 -0.06 4.31
N ASN A 75 0.00 0.77 3.45
CA ASN A 75 0.56 2.08 3.82
C ASN A 75 0.13 3.18 2.85
N PHE A 76 0.19 4.44 3.32
CA PHE A 76 0.06 5.60 2.43
C PHE A 76 1.25 5.67 1.45
N GLY A 77 0.97 6.15 0.23
CA GLY A 77 2.01 6.50 -0.72
C GLY A 77 2.76 7.77 -0.30
N PRO A 78 3.88 8.09 -0.98
CA PRO A 78 4.60 9.34 -0.75
C PRO A 78 3.70 10.55 -1.06
N GLN A 79 3.74 11.55 -0.17
CA GLN A 79 3.07 12.82 -0.40
C GLN A 79 3.72 13.61 -1.54
N CYS A 80 2.93 14.42 -2.25
CA CYS A 80 3.47 15.37 -3.24
C CYS A 80 4.44 16.36 -2.55
N LEU A 81 5.37 16.94 -3.31
CA LEU A 81 6.20 18.04 -2.83
C LEU A 81 5.32 19.24 -2.48
N GLN A 82 5.33 19.64 -1.22
CA GLN A 82 4.56 20.77 -0.71
C GLN A 82 5.51 21.81 -0.10
N LEU A 83 5.11 23.08 -0.16
CA LEU A 83 5.75 24.11 0.64
C LEU A 83 5.50 23.80 2.12
N PRO A 84 6.48 24.06 3.01
CA PRO A 84 6.26 23.90 4.43
C PRO A 84 5.08 24.76 4.88
N ALA A 85 4.30 24.26 5.85
CA ALA A 85 3.21 25.01 6.46
C ALA A 85 3.78 26.19 7.27
N VAL A 86 4.07 27.30 6.58
CA VAL A 86 4.43 28.57 7.20
C VAL A 86 3.15 29.16 7.78
N SER A 87 3.10 29.32 9.10
CA SER A 87 2.04 30.09 9.79
C SER A 87 1.97 31.49 9.18
N LEU A 88 0.90 31.76 8.44
CA LEU A 88 0.76 32.90 7.56
C LEU A 88 0.81 34.24 8.32
N ARG A 89 1.92 34.96 8.17
CA ARG A 89 1.88 36.38 7.80
C ARG A 89 2.81 36.60 6.61
N ALA A 90 2.22 36.98 5.49
CA ALA A 90 2.84 37.22 4.16
C ALA A 90 3.34 35.93 3.50
N VAL A 91 2.97 35.54 2.27
CA VAL A 91 2.57 36.27 1.07
C VAL A 91 1.54 35.41 0.32
N SER A 92 0.59 36.05 -0.37
CA SER A 92 -0.31 35.40 -1.34
C SER A 92 0.49 34.71 -2.44
N LEU A 93 0.76 33.41 -2.30
CA LEU A 93 1.44 32.62 -3.32
C LEU A 93 0.40 31.98 -4.26
N ARG A 94 -0.05 32.76 -5.25
CA ARG A 94 -0.67 32.21 -6.46
C ARG A 94 0.44 31.69 -7.38
N VAL A 95 0.98 30.50 -7.15
CA VAL A 95 1.62 29.67 -8.21
C VAL A 95 1.51 28.18 -7.84
N ILE A 96 0.50 27.54 -8.45
CA ILE A 96 0.43 26.13 -8.89
C ILE A 96 0.62 25.04 -7.82
N LEU A 97 -0.39 24.86 -6.96
CA LEU A 97 -0.68 23.56 -6.34
C LEU A 97 -1.62 22.76 -7.26
N SER A 98 -1.05 22.19 -8.33
CA SER A 98 -1.69 21.08 -9.03
C SER A 98 -0.72 19.90 -9.04
N CYS A 99 -0.77 19.13 -7.95
CA CYS A 99 -1.19 17.74 -8.15
C CYS A 99 -2.69 17.85 -8.50
#